data_AF-A0A918HRR9-F1
#
_entry.id   AF-A0A918HRR9-F1
#
_cell.length_a   1.000
_cell.length_b   1.000
_cell.length_c   1.000
_cell.angle_alpha   90.00
_cell.angle_beta   90.00
_cell.angle_gamma   90.00
#
_symmetry.space_group_name_H-M   'P 1'
#
loop_
_entity.id
_entity.type
_entity.pdbx_description
1 polymer ?
#
loop_
_entity_poly.entity_id
_entity_poly.type
_entity_poly.pdbx_seq_one_letter_code
_entity_poly.pdbx_strand_id
1 'polypeptide(L)'
;MPSAEPSPEEPATLRRGDSGAAVTELQHRLREAGLYDGPMNGRYNKDVEWSVGQYQQARDLRSDGWGVYGPETREWLESETTPR
;
A
#
# COMPACT_ATOMS: atom_id res chain seq x y z
N MET A 1 -25.98 11.61 -8.01
CA MET A 1 -24.76 11.82 -7.21
C MET A 1 -23.57 11.53 -8.11
N PRO A 2 -22.73 12.49 -8.51
CA PRO A 2 -21.52 12.16 -9.25
C PRO A 2 -20.57 11.42 -8.29
N SER A 3 -20.20 10.20 -8.69
CA SER A 3 -19.10 9.45 -8.08
C SER A 3 -17.85 10.31 -8.21
N ALA A 4 -17.12 10.49 -7.12
CA ALA A 4 -15.83 11.16 -7.15
C ALA A 4 -14.95 10.47 -8.20
N GLU A 5 -14.75 11.16 -9.33
CA GLU A 5 -13.69 10.87 -10.27
C GLU A 5 -12.38 11.07 -9.48
N PRO A 6 -11.53 10.04 -9.31
CA PRO A 6 -10.28 10.23 -8.58
C PRO A 6 -9.37 11.11 -9.43
N SER A 7 -9.12 12.33 -8.97
CA SER A 7 -8.10 13.22 -9.56
C SER A 7 -6.75 12.48 -9.61
N PRO A 8 -6.05 12.49 -10.76
CA PRO A 8 -4.82 11.72 -10.97
C PRO A 8 -3.55 12.30 -10.32
N GLU A 9 -3.66 13.21 -9.34
CA GLU A 9 -2.55 14.13 -9.01
C GLU A 9 -1.91 13.95 -7.63
N GLU A 10 -2.48 13.13 -6.74
CA GLU A 10 -1.75 12.66 -5.55
C GLU A 10 -2.12 11.20 -5.29
N PRO A 11 -1.13 10.29 -5.18
CA PRO A 11 -1.45 8.90 -4.89
C PRO A 11 -2.07 8.85 -3.48
N ALA A 12 -3.36 8.56 -3.39
CA ALA A 12 -4.10 8.60 -2.14
C ALA A 12 -3.47 7.64 -1.10
N THR A 13 -3.40 8.07 0.16
CA THR A 13 -3.00 7.21 1.28
C THR A 13 -3.94 6.01 1.35
N LEU A 14 -3.41 4.78 1.22
CA LEU A 14 -4.23 3.57 1.24
C LEU A 14 -4.28 2.98 2.64
N ARG A 15 -5.45 2.49 3.03
CA ARG A 15 -5.75 1.93 4.35
C ARG A 15 -6.83 0.87 4.24
N ARG A 16 -7.01 0.08 5.30
CA ARG A 16 -7.97 -1.02 5.31
C ARG A 16 -9.37 -0.56 4.92
N GLY A 17 -9.95 -1.27 3.96
CA GLY A 17 -11.23 -0.95 3.34
C GLY A 17 -11.09 -0.33 1.95
N ASP A 18 -9.94 0.23 1.61
CA ASP A 18 -9.68 0.73 0.26
C ASP A 18 -9.60 -0.40 -0.76
N SER A 19 -9.93 -0.08 -2.00
CA SER A 19 -9.85 -1.01 -3.11
C SER A 19 -9.57 -0.27 -4.43
N GLY A 20 -8.90 -0.95 -5.36
CA GLY A 20 -8.60 -0.40 -6.68
C GLY A 20 -7.20 -0.75 -7.16
N ALA A 21 -6.82 -0.21 -8.31
CA ALA A 21 -5.54 -0.48 -8.96
C ALA A 21 -4.34 -0.11 -8.07
N ALA A 22 -4.44 0.98 -7.29
CA ALA A 22 -3.39 1.38 -6.36
C ALA A 22 -3.14 0.35 -5.25
N VAL A 23 -4.17 -0.38 -4.82
CA VAL A 23 -4.01 -1.46 -3.83
C VAL A 23 -3.42 -2.69 -4.47
N THR A 24 -3.80 -3.02 -5.71
CA THR A 24 -3.19 -4.11 -6.47
C THR A 24 -1.69 -3.89 -6.61
N GLU A 25 -1.30 -2.67 -6.98
CA GLU A 25 0.10 -2.26 -7.09
C GLU A 25 0.84 -2.40 -5.74
N LEU A 26 0.24 -1.92 -4.64
CA LEU A 26 0.77 -2.13 -3.30
C LEU A 26 0.97 -3.62 -2.97
N GLN A 27 0.00 -4.47 -3.29
CA GLN A 27 0.09 -5.92 -3.08
C GLN A 27 1.23 -6.54 -3.89
N HIS A 28 1.47 -6.07 -5.12
CA HIS A 28 2.64 -6.48 -5.92
C HIS A 28 3.95 -6.15 -5.24
N ARG A 29 4.12 -4.91 -4.82
CA ARG A 29 5.35 -4.44 -4.18
C ARG A 29 5.61 -5.14 -2.85
N LEU A 30 4.58 -5.30 -2.02
CA LEU A 30 4.70 -6.04 -0.76
C LEU A 30 5.09 -7.51 -1.01
N ARG A 31 4.65 -8.11 -2.12
CA ARG A 31 5.08 -9.46 -2.50
C ARG A 31 6.52 -9.50 -2.98
N GLU A 32 6.96 -8.51 -3.75
CA GLU A 32 8.37 -8.38 -4.14
C GLU A 32 9.29 -8.18 -2.93
N ALA A 33 8.82 -7.45 -1.91
CA ALA A 33 9.50 -7.32 -0.62
C ALA A 33 9.42 -8.59 0.25
N GLY A 34 8.71 -9.64 -0.18
CA GLY A 34 8.55 -10.89 0.56
C GLY A 34 7.67 -10.78 1.81
N LEU A 35 6.87 -9.72 1.92
CA LEU A 35 6.00 -9.44 3.08
C LEU A 35 4.54 -9.83 2.84
N TYR A 36 4.14 -10.03 1.59
CA TYR A 36 2.78 -10.40 1.22
C TYR A 36 2.75 -11.61 0.29
N ASP A 37 2.04 -12.66 0.68
CA ASP A 37 1.82 -13.87 -0.14
C ASP A 37 0.34 -14.05 -0.53
N GLY A 38 -0.51 -13.07 -0.20
CA GLY A 38 -1.94 -13.14 -0.42
C GLY A 38 -2.40 -12.87 -1.87
N PRO A 39 -3.71 -12.92 -2.10
CA PRO A 39 -4.29 -12.68 -3.42
C PRO A 39 -4.24 -11.21 -3.82
N MET A 40 -3.74 -10.94 -5.04
CA MET A 40 -3.70 -9.61 -5.67
C MET A 40 -5.07 -9.21 -6.23
N ASN A 41 -6.04 -9.07 -5.33
CA ASN A 41 -7.42 -8.75 -5.66
C ASN A 41 -7.70 -7.24 -5.66
N GLY A 42 -6.70 -6.41 -5.39
CA GLY A 42 -6.84 -4.97 -5.27
C GLY A 42 -7.70 -4.55 -4.10
N ARG A 43 -7.77 -5.34 -3.02
CA ARG A 43 -8.50 -5.02 -1.80
C ARG A 43 -7.55 -4.91 -0.62
N TYR A 44 -7.65 -3.80 0.10
CA TYR A 44 -6.82 -3.54 1.27
C TYR A 44 -7.47 -4.24 2.46
N ASN A 45 -7.21 -5.53 2.56
CA ASN A 45 -7.70 -6.37 3.64
C ASN A 45 -6.74 -6.31 4.85
N LYS A 46 -7.07 -7.07 5.90
CA LYS A 46 -6.25 -7.16 7.10
C LYS A 46 -4.84 -7.70 6.82
N ASP A 47 -4.69 -8.60 5.83
CA ASP A 47 -3.39 -9.17 5.49
C ASP A 47 -2.47 -8.12 4.84
N VAL A 48 -3.03 -7.27 3.97
CA VAL A 48 -2.30 -6.13 3.37
C VAL A 48 -1.92 -5.13 4.46
N GLU A 49 -2.85 -4.78 5.35
CA GLU A 49 -2.58 -3.90 6.51
C GLU A 49 -1.43 -4.43 7.37
N TRP A 50 -1.47 -5.72 7.69
CA TRP A 50 -0.43 -6.37 8.47
C TRP A 50 0.91 -6.37 7.72
N SER A 51 0.91 -6.64 6.41
CA SER A 51 2.12 -6.63 5.59
C SER A 51 2.76 -5.24 5.50
N VAL A 52 1.95 -4.20 5.36
CA VAL A 52 2.41 -2.79 5.42
C VAL A 52 2.96 -2.47 6.81
N GLY A 53 2.26 -2.89 7.87
CA GLY A 53 2.74 -2.70 9.23
C GLY A 53 4.07 -3.40 9.53
N GLN A 54 4.28 -4.59 8.96
CA GLN A 54 5.55 -5.32 9.04
C GLN A 54 6.65 -4.63 8.23
N TYR A 55 6.33 -4.14 7.03
CA TYR A 55 7.23 -3.34 6.20
C TYR A 55 7.73 -2.10 6.94
N GLN A 56 6.78 -1.36 7.52
CA GLN A 56 7.00 -0.18 8.32
C GLN A 56 7.88 -0.47 9.54
N GLN A 57 7.59 -1.53 10.29
CA GLN A 57 8.44 -1.94 11.41
C GLN A 57 9.86 -2.29 10.97
N ALA A 58 10.02 -3.02 9.87
CA ALA A 58 11.33 -3.43 9.38
C ALA A 58 12.22 -2.23 8.97
N ARG A 59 11.60 -1.08 8.68
CA ARG A 59 12.26 0.15 8.21
C ARG A 59 12.13 1.32 9.20
N ASP A 60 11.59 1.06 10.38
CA ASP A 60 11.28 2.06 11.41
C ASP A 60 10.42 3.24 10.89
N LEU A 61 9.53 2.98 9.93
CA LEU A 61 8.57 3.96 9.40
C LEU A 61 7.34 4.01 10.30
N ARG A 62 7.19 5.09 11.07
CA ARG A 62 6.08 5.25 12.02
C ARG A 62 5.26 6.52 11.77
N SER A 63 5.63 7.34 10.79
CA SER A 63 5.00 8.63 10.53
C SER A 63 3.55 8.49 10.05
N ASP A 64 3.27 7.50 9.18
CA ASP A 64 1.94 7.31 8.58
C ASP A 64 0.94 6.57 9.49
N GLY A 65 1.45 5.87 10.50
CA GLY A 65 0.68 4.93 11.33
C GLY A 65 0.75 3.48 10.82
N TRP A 66 0.63 2.54 11.76
CA TRP A 66 0.81 1.12 11.48
C TRP A 66 -0.24 0.60 10.50
N GLY A 67 0.21 0.00 9.39
CA GLY A 67 -0.66 -0.54 8.35
C GLY A 67 -1.33 0.52 7.49
N VAL A 68 -0.82 1.76 7.49
CA VAL A 68 -1.28 2.84 6.61
C VAL A 68 -0.23 3.07 5.52
N TYR A 69 -0.60 2.88 4.27
CA TYR A 69 0.28 3.15 3.13
C TYR A 69 0.19 4.63 2.73
N GLY A 70 0.84 5.47 3.53
CA GLY A 70 0.99 6.90 3.28
C GLY A 70 2.20 7.24 2.42
N PRO A 71 2.50 8.54 2.24
CA PRO A 71 3.58 8.99 1.36
C PRO A 71 4.95 8.48 1.77
N GLU A 72 5.32 8.49 3.06
CA GLU A 72 6.64 8.03 3.52
C GLU A 72 6.82 6.53 3.29
N THR A 73 5.81 5.75 3.70
CA THR A 73 5.79 4.30 3.47
C THR A 73 5.84 3.96 1.97
N ARG A 74 5.14 4.75 1.15
CA ARG A 74 5.13 4.62 -0.31
C ARG A 74 6.49 4.89 -0.91
N GLU A 75 7.11 6.02 -0.59
CA GLU A 75 8.42 6.40 -1.14
C GLU A 75 9.47 5.33 -0.84
N TRP A 76 9.49 4.82 0.39
CA TRP A 76 10.39 3.73 0.76
C TRP A 76 10.10 2.46 -0.03
N LEU A 77 8.84 2.03 -0.10
CA LEU A 77 8.46 0.80 -0.80
C LEU A 77 8.74 0.90 -2.29
N GLU A 78 8.43 2.02 -2.91
CA GLU A 78 8.72 2.34 -4.32
C GLU A 78 10.22 2.50 -4.59
N SER A 79 11.02 2.89 -3.60
CA SER A 79 12.47 2.97 -3.80
C SER A 79 13.13 1.59 -3.76
N GLU A 80 12.55 0.61 -3.06
CA GLU A 80 13.08 -0.76 -2.99
C GLU A 80 12.45 -1.71 -4.00
N THR A 81 11.26 -1.41 -4.48
CA THR A 81 10.54 -2.20 -5.48
C THR A 81 10.49 -1.43 -6.79
N THR A 82 10.71 -2.11 -7.92
CA THR A 82 10.68 -1.44 -9.22
C THR A 82 9.25 -1.44 -9.75
N PRO A 83 8.70 -0.33 -10.28
CA PRO A 83 7.43 -0.38 -10.98
C PRO A 83 7.59 -1.33 -12.19
N ARG A 84 6.70 -2.32 -12.28
CA ARG A 84 6.69 -3.29 -13.38
C ARG A 84 5.66 -2.94 -14.45
#